data_AF-A0A835HL18-F1
#
_entry.id   AF-A0A835HL18-F1
#
_cell.length_a   1.000
_cell.length_b   1.000
_cell.length_c   1.000
_cell.angle_alpha   90.00
_cell.angle_beta   90.00
_cell.angle_gamma   90.00
#
_symmetry.space_group_name_H-M   'P 1'
#
loop_
_entity.id
_entity.type
_entity.pdbx_description
1 polymer ?
#
loop_
_entity_poly.entity_id
_entity_poly.type
_entity_poly.pdbx_seq_one_letter_code
_entity_poly.pdbx_strand_id
1 'polypeptide(L)'
;MGKASRDKRDIYYRKAKEEGWRARSAFKLLQIDEEFNIFQGVKHVVDLCAAPGSWSQVLSRKIYLPAKLSPEQRDEDLPLIVAIDLQPMAPIEGVIQVQGDITNARTAEVVIKHFDGCKADLVVCDGAPDVTGLHDMDEFVQSQLILAGLTIVSHILRVGGKFIAKIFRGKDTSLLYCQLKLFFSVVTFAKPKSSRNSSIEAFAVCENYSPPEGFNPEDLHRLLEKVGSPTGVDDLGFVFGGDGHVDQGSDMALDKIVEGAHGLLCNLPFSFSGPNGTGEMGFDCSSGWLEGPNKVYIPFLACGDLSGFDSDRSYPLPKVADGTYQSLDPVQPPIAPPYKRALEMKKASSHGVSELEKLSLDS
;
A
#
# COMPACT_ATOMS: atom_id res chain seq x y z
N MET A 1 -31.80 -12.87 7.44
CA MET A 1 -30.53 -13.21 6.76
C MET A 1 -30.60 -14.67 6.31
N GLY A 2 -30.66 -14.94 5.01
CA GLY A 2 -30.85 -16.32 4.51
C GLY A 2 -29.55 -17.14 4.57
N LYS A 3 -29.65 -18.43 4.92
CA LYS A 3 -28.55 -19.42 4.95
C LYS A 3 -27.66 -19.39 3.69
N ALA A 4 -28.21 -19.04 2.52
CA ALA A 4 -27.48 -18.90 1.26
C ALA A 4 -26.41 -17.78 1.24
N SER A 5 -26.46 -16.79 2.14
CA SER A 5 -25.47 -15.70 2.18
C SER A 5 -24.22 -16.02 2.99
N ARG A 6 -24.23 -17.07 3.82
CA ARG A 6 -23.03 -17.51 4.58
C ARG A 6 -22.09 -18.35 3.72
N ASP A 7 -22.65 -19.25 2.90
CA ASP A 7 -21.89 -20.21 2.08
C ASP A 7 -21.25 -19.58 0.83
N LYS A 8 -21.76 -18.43 0.37
CA LYS A 8 -21.23 -17.66 -0.77
C LYS A 8 -20.14 -16.65 -0.38
N ARG A 9 -19.77 -16.57 0.90
CA ARG A 9 -18.71 -15.65 1.32
C ARG A 9 -17.36 -16.19 0.88
N ASP A 10 -16.58 -15.27 0.35
CA ASP A 10 -15.20 -15.47 -0.03
C ASP A 10 -14.43 -16.27 1.04
N ILE A 11 -13.59 -17.19 0.59
CA ILE A 11 -12.84 -18.10 1.44
C ILE A 11 -11.84 -17.39 2.35
N TYR A 12 -11.16 -16.36 1.86
CA TYR A 12 -10.21 -15.61 2.67
C TYR A 12 -10.92 -14.74 3.71
N TYR A 13 -12.12 -14.25 3.43
CA TYR A 13 -12.99 -13.65 4.45
C TYR A 13 -13.35 -14.64 5.55
N ARG A 14 -13.69 -15.89 5.20
CA ARG A 14 -14.01 -16.93 6.19
C ARG A 14 -12.80 -17.30 7.04
N LYS A 15 -11.66 -17.60 6.40
CA LYS A 15 -10.40 -17.84 7.09
C LYS A 15 -10.00 -16.69 8.00
N ALA A 16 -10.23 -15.44 7.58
CA ALA A 16 -9.98 -14.28 8.43
C ALA A 16 -10.80 -14.32 9.73
N LYS A 17 -12.07 -14.74 9.65
CA LYS A 17 -12.91 -14.89 10.84
C LYS A 17 -12.54 -16.12 11.69
N GLU A 18 -12.08 -17.21 11.08
CA GLU A 18 -11.61 -18.38 11.81
C GLU A 18 -10.31 -18.08 12.58
N GLU A 19 -9.36 -17.40 11.95
CA GLU A 19 -8.02 -17.11 12.49
C GLU A 19 -7.96 -15.79 13.30
N GLY A 20 -9.09 -15.11 13.47
CA GLY A 20 -9.20 -13.87 14.26
C GLY A 20 -8.52 -12.65 13.63
N TRP A 21 -8.39 -12.61 12.30
CA TRP A 21 -7.96 -11.44 11.54
C TRP A 21 -9.11 -10.43 11.36
N ARG A 22 -8.81 -9.13 11.47
CA ARG A 22 -9.81 -8.06 11.28
C ARG A 22 -10.37 -8.06 9.85
N ALA A 23 -9.52 -8.32 8.85
CA ALA A 23 -9.89 -8.36 7.45
C ALA A 23 -9.14 -9.45 6.68
N ARG A 24 -9.68 -9.83 5.51
CA ARG A 24 -9.05 -10.80 4.59
C ARG A 24 -7.73 -10.32 4.00
N SER A 25 -7.46 -9.01 4.03
CA SER A 25 -6.23 -8.42 3.50
C SER A 25 -4.98 -8.85 4.29
N ALA A 26 -5.12 -9.38 5.51
CA ALA A 26 -4.03 -10.01 6.26
C ALA A 26 -3.30 -11.10 5.44
N PHE A 27 -4.06 -11.92 4.69
CA PHE A 27 -3.48 -12.96 3.85
C PHE A 27 -2.65 -12.43 2.68
N LYS A 28 -2.89 -11.19 2.23
CA LYS A 28 -2.11 -10.59 1.15
C LYS A 28 -0.68 -10.34 1.62
N LEU A 29 -0.53 -9.71 2.79
CA LEU A 29 0.78 -9.44 3.36
C LEU A 29 1.53 -10.73 3.72
N LEU A 30 0.83 -11.71 4.30
CA LEU A 30 1.41 -13.02 4.60
C LEU A 30 1.96 -13.72 3.34
N GLN A 31 1.21 -13.70 2.25
CA GLN A 31 1.63 -14.31 0.99
C GLN A 31 2.76 -13.52 0.30
N ILE A 32 2.81 -12.19 0.46
CA ILE A 32 3.94 -11.39 0.01
C ILE A 32 5.19 -11.76 0.82
N ASP A 33 5.07 -11.89 2.14
CA ASP A 33 6.18 -12.31 2.99
C ASP A 33 6.71 -13.71 2.67
N GLU A 34 5.82 -14.67 2.41
CA GLU A 34 6.22 -16.03 1.99
C GLU A 34 7.12 -16.03 0.74
N GLU A 35 6.92 -15.09 -0.17
CA GLU A 35 7.66 -15.00 -1.43
C GLU A 35 8.92 -14.12 -1.33
N PHE A 36 8.81 -13.00 -0.62
CA PHE A 36 9.85 -11.95 -0.62
C PHE A 36 10.63 -11.86 0.71
N ASN A 37 10.27 -12.64 1.73
CA ASN A 37 10.87 -12.64 3.06
C ASN A 37 10.97 -11.22 3.67
N ILE A 38 9.89 -10.43 3.53
CA ILE A 38 9.89 -9.01 3.88
C ILE A 38 10.04 -8.76 5.39
N PHE A 39 9.78 -9.76 6.24
CA PHE A 39 9.95 -9.65 7.70
C PHE A 39 11.34 -10.02 8.20
N GLN A 40 12.21 -10.56 7.35
CA GLN A 40 13.53 -11.03 7.78
C GLN A 40 14.42 -9.87 8.23
N GLY A 41 14.88 -9.92 9.49
CA GLY A 41 15.80 -8.93 10.06
C GLY A 41 15.18 -7.55 10.31
N VAL A 42 13.86 -7.45 10.30
CA VAL A 42 13.12 -6.20 10.50
C VAL A 42 12.89 -5.94 11.99
N LYS A 43 13.22 -4.72 12.45
CA LYS A 43 12.96 -4.26 13.82
C LYS A 43 11.98 -3.08 13.87
N HIS A 44 12.09 -2.14 12.95
CA HIS A 44 11.22 -0.96 12.90
C HIS A 44 10.30 -1.01 11.69
N VAL A 45 8.99 -0.98 11.94
CA VAL A 45 7.97 -1.08 10.89
C VAL A 45 6.97 0.06 10.96
N VAL A 46 6.61 0.58 9.79
CA VAL A 46 5.50 1.53 9.66
C VAL A 46 4.40 0.96 8.77
N ASP A 47 3.16 0.97 9.26
CA ASP A 47 1.96 0.59 8.50
C ASP A 47 1.16 1.85 8.19
N LEU A 48 1.16 2.27 6.92
CA LEU A 48 0.47 3.46 6.42
C LEU A 48 -0.94 3.10 5.94
N CYS A 49 -1.90 3.98 6.17
CA CYS A 49 -3.32 3.75 5.86
C CYS A 49 -3.81 2.42 6.46
N ALA A 50 -3.46 2.21 7.72
CA ALA A 50 -3.54 0.91 8.37
C ALA A 50 -4.97 0.44 8.67
N ALA A 51 -5.97 1.32 8.77
CA ALA A 51 -7.30 0.97 9.25
C ALA A 51 -7.98 -0.09 8.37
N PRO A 52 -8.60 -1.13 8.95
CA PRO A 52 -8.89 -1.35 10.38
C PRO A 52 -7.75 -2.03 11.17
N GLY A 53 -6.56 -2.20 10.61
CA GLY A 53 -5.37 -2.72 11.28
C GLY A 53 -5.04 -4.17 10.96
N SER A 54 -5.49 -4.70 9.81
CA SER A 54 -5.25 -6.13 9.48
C SER A 54 -3.79 -6.43 9.16
N TRP A 55 -3.05 -5.50 8.54
CA TRP A 55 -1.62 -5.62 8.28
C TRP A 55 -0.82 -5.40 9.57
N SER A 56 -1.18 -4.38 10.37
CA SER A 56 -0.70 -4.20 11.74
C SER A 56 -0.83 -5.46 12.61
N GLN A 57 -1.93 -6.21 12.51
CA GLN A 57 -2.07 -7.50 13.21
C GLN A 57 -1.06 -8.54 12.71
N VAL A 58 -0.81 -8.60 11.40
CA VAL A 58 0.18 -9.52 10.83
C VAL A 58 1.57 -9.16 11.33
N LEU A 59 1.95 -7.88 11.28
CA LEU A 59 3.22 -7.37 11.78
C LEU A 59 3.41 -7.70 13.27
N SER A 60 2.39 -7.46 14.09
CA SER A 60 2.40 -7.83 15.51
C SER A 60 2.64 -9.34 15.71
N ARG A 61 1.88 -10.19 15.02
CA ARG A 61 1.98 -11.66 15.18
C ARG A 61 3.26 -12.26 14.59
N LYS A 62 3.88 -11.63 13.60
CA LYS A 62 5.04 -12.17 12.88
C LYS A 62 6.37 -11.60 13.36
N ILE A 63 6.37 -10.38 13.91
CA ILE A 63 7.59 -9.67 14.28
C ILE A 63 7.62 -9.45 15.80
N TYR A 64 6.62 -8.76 16.35
CA TYR A 64 6.63 -8.34 17.75
C TYR A 64 6.40 -9.49 18.75
N LEU A 65 5.30 -10.25 18.58
CA LEU A 65 4.94 -11.30 19.55
C LEU A 65 5.99 -12.42 19.64
N PRO A 66 6.57 -12.92 18.53
CA PRO A 66 7.66 -13.89 18.61
C PRO A 66 8.86 -13.34 19.39
N ALA A 67 9.19 -12.07 19.18
CA ALA A 67 10.28 -11.41 19.89
C ALA A 67 9.99 -11.26 21.40
N LYS A 68 8.79 -10.83 21.76
CA LYS A 68 8.33 -10.69 23.15
C LYS A 68 8.33 -12.02 23.92
N LEU A 69 8.05 -13.12 23.23
CA LEU A 69 8.03 -14.45 23.82
C LEU A 69 9.41 -15.11 23.89
N SER A 70 10.42 -14.54 23.22
CA SER A 70 11.78 -15.07 23.24
C SER A 70 12.45 -14.77 24.59
N PRO A 71 12.96 -15.79 25.31
CA PRO A 71 13.64 -15.59 26.60
C PRO A 71 14.92 -14.75 26.52
N GLU A 72 15.50 -14.63 25.33
CA GLU A 72 16.79 -14.00 25.07
C GLU A 72 16.67 -12.49 24.76
N GLN A 73 15.46 -12.02 24.43
CA GLN A 73 15.24 -10.62 24.07
C GLN A 73 14.93 -9.78 25.29
N ARG A 74 15.62 -8.65 25.41
CA ARG A 74 15.31 -7.61 26.38
C ARG A 74 14.17 -6.75 25.86
N ASP A 75 13.37 -6.17 26.75
CA ASP A 75 12.27 -5.28 26.38
C ASP A 75 12.71 -4.08 25.52
N GLU A 76 13.92 -3.58 25.76
CA GLU A 76 14.55 -2.49 24.99
C GLU A 76 14.89 -2.89 23.53
N ASP A 77 15.02 -4.18 23.25
CA ASP A 77 15.39 -4.73 21.94
C ASP A 77 14.16 -5.24 21.16
N LEU A 78 12.95 -4.99 21.66
CA LEU A 78 11.73 -5.41 21.01
C LEU A 78 11.50 -4.62 19.72
N PRO A 79 10.97 -5.27 18.67
CA PRO A 79 10.56 -4.58 17.46
C PRO A 79 9.53 -3.49 17.75
N LEU A 80 9.63 -2.35 17.06
CA LEU A 80 8.67 -1.26 17.16
C LEU A 80 7.84 -1.18 15.90
N ILE A 81 6.52 -1.16 16.07
CA ILE A 81 5.56 -1.06 14.98
C ILE A 81 4.72 0.19 15.20
N VAL A 82 4.73 1.10 14.22
CA VAL A 82 3.91 2.31 14.22
C VAL A 82 2.89 2.22 13.09
N ALA A 83 1.60 2.25 13.42
CA ALA A 83 0.52 2.21 12.45
C ALA A 83 -0.19 3.57 12.37
N ILE A 84 -0.36 4.08 11.16
CA ILE A 84 -0.87 5.42 10.87
C ILE A 84 -2.13 5.32 10.03
N ASP A 85 -3.19 5.98 10.47
CA ASP A 85 -4.39 6.14 9.67
C ASP A 85 -5.16 7.42 10.04
N LEU A 86 -5.99 7.92 9.13
CA LEU A 86 -6.94 8.99 9.43
C LEU A 86 -8.05 8.52 10.37
N GLN A 87 -8.42 7.24 10.27
CA GLN A 87 -9.46 6.59 11.06
C GLN A 87 -8.89 5.99 12.35
N PRO A 88 -9.63 6.07 13.47
CA PRO A 88 -9.23 5.42 14.70
C PRO A 88 -9.28 3.89 14.56
N MET A 89 -8.29 3.21 15.13
CA MET A 89 -8.22 1.75 15.19
C MET A 89 -8.38 1.24 16.60
N ALA A 90 -8.96 0.05 16.76
CA ALA A 90 -8.92 -0.66 18.03
C ALA A 90 -7.47 -1.06 18.34
N PRO A 91 -7.04 -1.06 19.62
CA PRO A 91 -5.68 -1.40 20.00
C PRO A 91 -5.22 -2.76 19.47
N ILE A 92 -3.95 -2.85 19.10
CA ILE A 92 -3.26 -4.10 18.71
C ILE A 92 -2.01 -4.18 19.57
N GLU A 93 -1.79 -5.33 20.19
CA GLU A 93 -0.63 -5.55 21.05
C GLU A 93 0.68 -5.35 20.26
N GLY A 94 1.62 -4.60 20.82
CA GLY A 94 2.91 -4.30 20.17
C GLY A 94 2.84 -3.30 19.03
N VAL A 95 1.70 -2.62 18.83
CA VAL A 95 1.53 -1.62 17.77
C VAL A 95 1.18 -0.28 18.39
N ILE A 96 2.02 0.71 18.15
CA ILE A 96 1.77 2.11 18.44
C ILE A 96 0.84 2.65 17.35
N GLN A 97 -0.32 3.16 17.73
CA GLN A 97 -1.32 3.65 16.77
C GLN A 97 -1.36 5.17 16.79
N VAL A 98 -1.11 5.78 15.64
CA VAL A 98 -1.11 7.23 15.44
C VAL A 98 -2.26 7.58 14.50
N GLN A 99 -3.16 8.45 14.96
CA GLN A 99 -4.16 9.01 14.07
C GLN A 99 -3.56 10.23 13.35
N GLY A 100 -3.37 10.15 12.04
CA GLY A 100 -2.65 11.18 11.30
C GLY A 100 -2.82 11.08 9.79
N ASP A 101 -2.58 12.21 9.12
CA ASP A 101 -2.59 12.31 7.67
C ASP A 101 -1.18 12.08 7.13
N ILE A 102 -1.01 11.09 6.25
CA ILE A 102 0.29 10.75 5.66
C ILE A 102 0.84 11.86 4.74
N THR A 103 0.01 12.81 4.32
CA THR A 103 0.42 13.99 3.54
C THR A 103 1.00 15.10 4.42
N ASN A 104 0.83 15.02 5.73
CA ASN A 104 1.30 16.03 6.68
C ASN A 104 2.72 15.70 7.18
N ALA A 105 3.65 16.64 7.03
CA ALA A 105 5.03 16.50 7.50
C ALA A 105 5.14 16.17 9.01
N ARG A 106 4.22 16.68 9.83
CA ARG A 106 4.19 16.39 11.28
C ARG A 106 4.03 14.90 11.57
N THR A 107 3.37 14.15 10.68
CA THR A 107 3.20 12.70 10.82
C THR A 107 4.54 11.98 10.74
N ALA A 108 5.45 12.43 9.86
CA ALA A 108 6.80 11.88 9.77
C ALA A 108 7.62 12.14 11.04
N GLU A 109 7.51 13.34 11.62
CA GLU A 109 8.18 13.71 12.88
C GLU A 109 7.72 12.82 14.05
N VAL A 110 6.41 12.56 14.13
CA VAL A 110 5.84 11.67 15.16
C VAL A 110 6.40 10.25 15.02
N VAL A 111 6.50 9.73 13.80
CA VAL A 111 7.08 8.39 13.54
C VAL A 111 8.54 8.35 13.96
N ILE A 112 9.35 9.31 13.53
CA ILE A 112 10.79 9.37 13.85
C ILE A 112 11.00 9.44 15.36
N LYS A 113 10.16 10.20 16.07
CA LYS A 113 10.19 10.28 17.53
C LYS A 113 9.90 8.93 18.20
N HIS A 114 8.98 8.13 17.66
CA HIS A 114 8.66 6.80 18.21
C HIS A 114 9.78 5.78 18.00
N PHE A 115 10.67 5.99 17.05
CA PHE A 115 11.84 5.15 16.81
C PHE A 115 13.13 5.70 17.43
N ASP A 116 13.03 6.63 18.39
CA ASP A 116 14.17 7.28 19.04
C ASP A 116 15.18 7.87 18.03
N GLY A 117 14.67 8.44 16.93
CA GLY A 117 15.48 8.99 15.85
C GLY A 117 15.98 7.97 14.83
N CYS A 118 15.73 6.67 15.05
CA CYS A 118 16.04 5.64 14.06
C CYS A 118 15.04 5.65 12.91
N LYS A 119 15.49 5.15 11.76
CA LYS A 119 14.66 4.97 10.56
C LYS A 119 14.02 3.58 10.54
N ALA A 120 12.90 3.46 9.82
CA ALA A 120 12.19 2.21 9.59
C ALA A 120 12.97 1.26 8.67
N ASP A 121 12.91 -0.04 8.94
CA ASP A 121 13.40 -1.11 8.07
C ASP A 121 12.41 -1.43 6.95
N LEU A 122 11.12 -1.37 7.30
CA LEU A 122 10.00 -1.76 6.45
C LEU A 122 8.88 -0.74 6.57
N VAL A 123 8.37 -0.28 5.44
CA VAL A 123 7.11 0.47 5.36
C VAL A 123 6.12 -0.32 4.52
N VAL A 124 4.88 -0.47 5.00
CA VAL A 124 3.81 -1.16 4.28
C VAL A 124 2.60 -0.24 4.14
N CYS A 125 1.84 -0.37 3.05
CA CYS A 125 0.65 0.43 2.78
C CYS A 125 -0.40 -0.40 1.99
N ASP A 126 -1.51 -0.77 2.64
CA ASP A 126 -2.68 -1.39 1.99
C ASP A 126 -3.78 -0.35 1.67
N GLY A 127 -3.46 0.94 1.78
CA GLY A 127 -4.38 2.04 1.51
C GLY A 127 -4.94 2.02 0.10
N ALA A 128 -6.24 2.26 -0.03
CA ALA A 128 -6.89 2.51 -1.30
C ALA A 128 -8.02 3.53 -1.14
N PRO A 129 -8.23 4.42 -2.13
CA PRO A 129 -9.39 5.30 -2.16
C PRO A 129 -10.67 4.49 -2.39
N ASP A 130 -11.81 5.15 -2.22
CA ASP A 130 -13.10 4.57 -2.59
C ASP A 130 -13.12 4.31 -4.11
N VAL A 131 -13.26 3.04 -4.47
CA VAL A 131 -13.28 2.59 -5.87
C VAL A 131 -14.59 3.02 -6.51
N THR A 132 -14.48 3.78 -7.61
CA THR A 132 -15.63 4.31 -8.34
C THR A 132 -16.13 3.36 -9.41
N GLY A 133 -15.27 2.43 -9.86
CA GLY A 133 -15.53 1.52 -10.97
C GLY A 133 -15.05 2.06 -12.32
N LEU A 134 -14.59 3.30 -12.36
CA LEU A 134 -13.89 3.87 -13.51
C LEU A 134 -12.40 3.59 -13.36
N HIS A 135 -11.94 2.48 -13.93
CA HIS A 135 -10.60 1.94 -13.71
C HIS A 135 -9.47 2.95 -13.96
N ASP A 136 -9.56 3.78 -14.99
CA ASP A 136 -8.55 4.79 -15.31
C ASP A 136 -8.42 5.84 -14.19
N MET A 137 -9.54 6.28 -13.63
CA MET A 137 -9.55 7.24 -12.52
C MET A 137 -9.12 6.57 -11.22
N ASP A 138 -9.59 5.35 -10.95
CA ASP A 138 -9.22 4.60 -9.76
C ASP A 138 -7.70 4.32 -9.76
N GLU A 139 -7.11 3.97 -10.92
CA GLU A 139 -5.65 3.80 -11.11
C GLU A 139 -4.90 5.11 -10.83
N PHE A 140 -5.37 6.23 -11.38
CA PHE A 140 -4.75 7.53 -11.18
C PHE A 140 -4.73 7.91 -9.69
N VAL A 141 -5.88 7.86 -9.01
CA VAL A 141 -5.99 8.24 -7.59
C VAL A 141 -5.18 7.29 -6.71
N GLN A 142 -5.18 5.99 -6.99
CA GLN A 142 -4.31 5.04 -6.28
C GLN A 142 -2.83 5.38 -6.46
N SER A 143 -2.41 5.75 -7.67
CA SER A 143 -1.02 6.13 -7.95
C SER A 143 -0.62 7.40 -7.19
N GLN A 144 -1.51 8.40 -7.13
CA GLN A 144 -1.28 9.61 -6.33
C GLN A 144 -1.14 9.31 -4.84
N LEU A 145 -1.96 8.39 -4.30
CA LEU A 145 -1.84 7.95 -2.90
C LEU A 145 -0.46 7.31 -2.61
N ILE A 146 0.07 6.54 -3.56
CA ILE A 146 1.39 5.91 -3.41
C ILE A 146 2.49 6.95 -3.48
N LEU A 147 2.40 7.94 -4.38
CA LEU A 147 3.37 9.03 -4.46
C LEU A 147 3.37 9.89 -3.20
N ALA A 148 2.19 10.18 -2.63
CA ALA A 148 2.10 10.81 -1.31
C ALA A 148 2.73 9.93 -0.21
N GLY A 149 2.49 8.62 -0.24
CA GLY A 149 3.15 7.65 0.63
C GLY A 149 4.68 7.64 0.45
N LEU A 150 5.18 7.80 -0.77
CA LEU A 150 6.61 7.85 -1.06
C LEU A 150 7.27 9.08 -0.42
N THR A 151 6.54 10.20 -0.32
CA THR A 151 7.00 11.39 0.41
C THR A 151 7.33 11.09 1.84
N ILE A 152 6.41 10.48 2.61
CA ILE A 152 6.70 10.12 4.00
C ILE A 152 7.78 9.03 4.08
N VAL A 153 7.74 8.03 3.20
CA VAL A 153 8.75 6.97 3.11
C VAL A 153 10.15 7.54 2.98
N SER A 154 10.34 8.58 2.15
CA SER A 154 11.66 9.19 1.95
C SER A 154 12.25 9.83 3.22
N HIS A 155 11.39 10.23 4.16
CA HIS A 155 11.81 10.79 5.45
C HIS A 155 12.10 9.70 6.48
N ILE A 156 11.32 8.60 6.48
CA ILE A 156 11.32 7.62 7.58
C ILE A 156 12.06 6.32 7.26
N LEU A 157 12.21 5.93 5.99
CA LEU A 157 12.80 4.65 5.61
C LEU A 157 14.32 4.75 5.56
N ARG A 158 15.02 3.73 6.08
CA ARG A 158 16.49 3.68 6.01
C ARG A 158 16.96 3.26 4.62
N VAL A 159 18.19 3.65 4.27
CA VAL A 159 18.87 3.08 3.11
C VAL A 159 18.97 1.56 3.27
N GLY A 160 18.64 0.83 2.21
CA GLY A 160 18.50 -0.62 2.22
C GLY A 160 17.15 -1.15 2.71
N GLY A 161 16.25 -0.28 3.15
CA GLY A 161 14.91 -0.66 3.61
C GLY A 161 13.97 -1.12 2.48
N LYS A 162 12.81 -1.67 2.87
CA LYS A 162 11.78 -2.15 1.94
C LYS A 162 10.49 -1.32 2.06
N PHE A 163 9.80 -1.15 0.92
CA PHE A 163 8.50 -0.50 0.85
C PHE A 163 7.50 -1.35 0.07
N ILE A 164 6.39 -1.70 0.71
CA ILE A 164 5.32 -2.52 0.10
C ILE A 164 4.06 -1.68 0.00
N ALA A 165 3.52 -1.51 -1.20
CA ALA A 165 2.34 -0.67 -1.41
C ALA A 165 1.32 -1.34 -2.33
N LYS A 166 0.04 -1.21 -2.01
CA LYS A 166 -1.05 -1.56 -2.93
C LYS A 166 -0.98 -0.66 -4.16
N ILE A 167 -1.11 -1.27 -5.33
CA ILE A 167 -1.25 -0.60 -6.63
C ILE A 167 -2.52 -1.07 -7.32
N PHE A 168 -3.04 -0.24 -8.22
CA PHE A 168 -4.00 -0.67 -9.24
C PHE A 168 -3.27 -0.73 -10.58
N ARG A 169 -3.41 -1.86 -11.27
CA ARG A 169 -2.81 -2.07 -12.57
C ARG A 169 -3.76 -1.59 -13.66
N GLY A 170 -3.25 -0.75 -14.53
CA GLY A 170 -3.91 -0.30 -15.74
C GLY A 170 -2.88 0.23 -16.73
N LYS A 171 -3.17 1.38 -17.33
CA LYS A 171 -2.42 1.91 -18.47
C LYS A 171 -1.09 2.54 -18.06
N ASP A 172 -1.07 3.23 -16.93
CA ASP A 172 0.06 4.06 -16.48
C ASP A 172 0.91 3.40 -15.39
N THR A 173 0.67 2.10 -15.18
CA THR A 173 1.38 1.25 -14.22
C THR A 173 2.90 1.24 -14.44
N SER A 174 3.37 1.38 -15.68
CA SER A 174 4.80 1.44 -16.00
C SER A 174 5.46 2.78 -15.64
N LEU A 175 4.70 3.88 -15.67
CA LEU A 175 5.17 5.17 -15.18
C LEU A 175 5.40 5.11 -13.66
N LEU A 176 4.44 4.57 -12.91
CA LEU A 176 4.59 4.37 -11.48
C LEU A 176 5.79 3.48 -11.15
N TYR A 177 5.99 2.40 -11.91
CA TYR A 177 7.17 1.56 -11.77
C TYR A 177 8.47 2.34 -11.94
N CYS A 178 8.60 3.14 -13.01
CA CYS A 178 9.78 3.97 -13.24
C CYS A 178 10.02 4.97 -12.11
N GLN A 179 8.97 5.61 -11.60
CA GLN A 179 9.06 6.54 -10.46
C GLN A 179 9.58 5.85 -9.20
N LEU A 180 9.10 4.65 -8.89
CA LEU A 180 9.60 3.86 -7.76
C LEU A 180 11.05 3.42 -7.98
N LYS A 181 11.41 3.03 -9.21
CA LYS A 181 12.78 2.61 -9.55
C LYS A 181 13.85 3.68 -9.38
N LEU A 182 13.47 4.96 -9.32
CA LEU A 182 14.41 6.05 -8.98
C LEU A 182 14.91 5.96 -7.53
N PHE A 183 14.13 5.34 -6.64
CA PHE A 183 14.39 5.30 -5.20
C PHE A 183 14.69 3.91 -4.67
N PHE A 184 14.48 2.86 -5.47
CA PHE A 184 14.66 1.48 -5.05
C PHE A 184 15.40 0.70 -6.12
N SER A 185 16.44 -0.05 -5.72
CA SER A 185 17.24 -0.78 -6.71
C SER A 185 16.45 -1.95 -7.32
N VAL A 186 15.51 -2.54 -6.57
CA VAL A 186 14.63 -3.61 -7.06
C VAL A 186 13.17 -3.22 -6.82
N VAL A 187 12.37 -3.33 -7.88
CA VAL A 187 10.92 -3.13 -7.82
C VAL A 187 10.29 -4.29 -8.57
N THR A 188 9.35 -4.98 -7.92
CA THR A 188 8.60 -6.10 -8.47
C THR A 188 7.12 -5.89 -8.18
N PHE A 189 6.24 -6.12 -9.16
CA PHE A 189 4.81 -6.08 -8.94
C PHE A 189 4.29 -7.48 -8.62
N ALA A 190 3.69 -7.62 -7.46
CA ALA A 190 3.26 -8.88 -6.89
C ALA A 190 1.73 -8.99 -6.87
N LYS A 191 1.18 -10.15 -7.21
CA LYS A 191 -0.26 -10.43 -7.04
C LYS A 191 -0.46 -11.64 -6.13
N PRO A 192 -0.80 -11.42 -4.86
CA PRO A 192 -1.12 -12.50 -3.92
C PRO A 192 -2.37 -13.26 -4.36
N LYS A 193 -2.37 -14.58 -4.16
CA LYS A 193 -3.55 -15.43 -4.39
C LYS A 193 -4.80 -15.02 -3.62
N SER A 194 -4.63 -14.38 -2.47
CA SER A 194 -5.73 -13.84 -1.67
C SER A 194 -6.32 -12.54 -2.24
N SER A 195 -5.68 -11.94 -3.24
CA SER A 195 -6.28 -10.93 -4.11
C SER A 195 -7.10 -11.62 -5.22
N ARG A 196 -8.24 -11.04 -5.57
CA ARG A 196 -9.08 -11.57 -6.66
C ARG A 196 -8.37 -11.44 -8.00
N ASN A 197 -8.45 -12.45 -8.86
CA ASN A 197 -7.91 -12.37 -10.20
C ASN A 197 -8.69 -11.35 -11.05
N SER A 198 -10.00 -11.25 -10.81
CA SER A 198 -10.89 -10.22 -11.38
C SER A 198 -10.54 -8.79 -10.95
N SER A 199 -9.74 -8.60 -9.90
CA SER A 199 -9.31 -7.27 -9.43
C SER A 199 -8.08 -6.78 -10.19
N ILE A 200 -8.06 -5.48 -10.49
CA ILE A 200 -6.86 -4.78 -10.98
C ILE A 200 -5.79 -4.57 -9.91
N GLU A 201 -6.13 -4.87 -8.64
CA GLU A 201 -5.21 -4.82 -7.50
C GLU A 201 -3.98 -5.72 -7.70
N ALA A 202 -2.82 -5.15 -7.40
CA ALA A 202 -1.54 -5.81 -7.18
C ALA A 202 -0.76 -5.03 -6.10
N PHE A 203 0.49 -5.40 -5.85
CA PHE A 203 1.34 -4.78 -4.83
C PHE A 203 2.71 -4.46 -5.42
N ALA A 204 3.18 -3.23 -5.27
CA ALA A 204 4.57 -2.90 -5.49
C ALA A 204 5.40 -3.42 -4.31
N VAL A 205 6.37 -4.28 -4.59
CA VAL A 205 7.40 -4.74 -3.66
C VAL A 205 8.68 -4.03 -4.04
N CYS A 206 9.01 -2.99 -3.28
CA CYS A 206 10.19 -2.17 -3.50
C CYS A 206 11.25 -2.55 -2.45
N GLU A 207 12.45 -2.90 -2.91
CA GLU A 207 13.52 -3.39 -2.06
C GLU A 207 14.78 -2.56 -2.25
N ASN A 208 15.57 -2.49 -1.17
CA ASN A 208 16.84 -1.77 -1.13
C ASN A 208 16.65 -0.29 -1.51
N TYR A 209 15.96 0.43 -0.62
CA TYR A 209 15.81 1.88 -0.73
C TYR A 209 17.19 2.56 -0.90
N SER A 210 17.34 3.26 -2.02
CA SER A 210 18.57 3.87 -2.49
C SER A 210 18.20 5.19 -3.18
N PRO A 211 17.91 6.26 -2.41
CA PRO A 211 17.60 7.56 -2.99
C PRO A 211 18.79 8.08 -3.81
N PRO A 212 18.56 8.92 -4.84
CA PRO A 212 19.63 9.51 -5.64
C PRO A 212 20.64 10.28 -4.79
N GLU A 213 21.89 10.34 -5.23
CA GLU A 213 22.93 11.09 -4.53
C GLU A 213 22.54 12.58 -4.43
N GLY A 214 22.69 13.16 -3.23
CA GLY A 214 22.29 14.54 -2.96
C GLY A 214 20.77 14.78 -2.87
N PHE A 215 19.95 13.73 -2.95
CA PHE A 215 18.50 13.86 -2.78
C PHE A 215 18.14 14.33 -1.36
N ASN A 216 17.48 15.48 -1.28
CA ASN A 216 16.82 15.95 -0.07
C ASN A 216 15.34 15.53 -0.10
N PRO A 217 14.84 14.80 0.92
CA PRO A 217 13.42 14.45 1.05
C PRO A 217 12.45 15.64 0.92
N GLU A 218 12.86 16.85 1.34
CA GLU A 218 12.04 18.06 1.19
C GLU A 218 11.87 18.50 -0.28
N ASP A 219 12.82 18.13 -1.16
CA ASP A 219 12.79 18.46 -2.58
C ASP A 219 12.00 17.46 -3.41
N LEU A 220 11.47 16.37 -2.83
CA LEU A 220 10.70 15.37 -3.57
C LEU A 220 9.53 16.00 -4.31
N HIS A 221 8.83 16.94 -3.67
CA HIS A 221 7.72 17.65 -4.29
C HIS A 221 8.19 18.49 -5.48
N ARG A 222 9.27 19.27 -5.31
CA ARG A 222 9.87 20.06 -6.40
C ARG A 222 10.36 19.18 -7.55
N LEU A 223 10.90 18.00 -7.25
CA LEU A 223 11.33 17.03 -8.25
C LEU A 223 10.14 16.46 -9.03
N LEU A 224 9.06 16.11 -8.34
CA LEU A 224 7.83 15.63 -8.98
C LEU A 224 7.14 16.74 -9.81
N GLU A 225 7.17 18.00 -9.35
CA GLU A 225 6.65 19.17 -10.09
C GLU A 225 7.51 19.57 -11.29
N LYS A 226 8.85 19.61 -11.17
CA LYS A 226 9.76 19.99 -12.26
C LYS A 226 9.71 19.00 -13.43
N VAL A 227 9.51 17.72 -13.15
CA VAL A 227 9.36 16.67 -14.17
C VAL A 227 8.00 16.79 -14.90
N GLY A 228 7.03 17.49 -14.33
CA GLY A 228 5.73 17.78 -14.94
C GLY A 228 5.65 19.11 -15.71
N SER A 229 6.73 19.88 -15.86
CA SER A 229 6.68 21.14 -16.62
C SER A 229 7.10 20.96 -18.09
N PRO A 230 6.34 21.48 -19.08
CA PRO A 230 6.72 21.41 -20.50
C PRO A 230 8.03 22.17 -20.84
N THR A 231 8.56 22.99 -19.94
CA THR A 231 9.77 23.81 -20.15
C THR A 231 11.01 23.30 -19.40
N GLY A 232 10.94 22.18 -18.68
CA GLY A 232 12.02 21.70 -17.80
C GLY A 232 13.26 21.12 -18.48
N VAL A 233 13.46 21.33 -19.80
CA VAL A 233 14.46 20.60 -20.59
C VAL A 233 15.83 21.30 -20.67
N ASP A 234 15.91 22.61 -20.39
CA ASP A 234 17.13 23.38 -20.71
C ASP A 234 18.10 23.63 -19.54
N ASP A 235 17.80 23.18 -18.31
CA ASP A 235 18.55 23.59 -17.11
C ASP A 235 19.08 22.43 -16.23
N LEU A 236 19.48 21.32 -16.85
CA LEU A 236 20.18 20.20 -16.18
C LEU A 236 21.70 20.44 -16.01
N GLY A 237 22.12 21.71 -15.95
CA GLY A 237 23.47 22.09 -15.54
C GLY A 237 23.62 22.01 -14.02
N PHE A 238 24.22 20.94 -13.51
CA PHE A 238 24.74 20.92 -12.15
C PHE A 238 25.78 22.05 -12.00
N VAL A 239 25.40 23.13 -11.32
CA VAL A 239 26.34 24.15 -10.83
C VAL A 239 26.28 24.16 -9.31
N PHE A 240 27.27 23.53 -8.67
CA PHE A 240 27.57 23.75 -7.27
C PHE A 240 28.24 25.12 -7.12
N GLY A 241 27.69 26.00 -6.29
CA GLY A 241 28.42 27.16 -5.80
C GLY A 241 27.58 28.28 -5.21
N GLY A 242 27.80 28.56 -3.92
CA GLY A 242 27.89 29.94 -3.42
C GLY A 242 26.65 30.54 -2.71
N ASP A 243 26.74 30.57 -1.38
CA ASP A 243 26.29 31.61 -0.46
C ASP A 243 24.87 32.23 -0.55
N GLY A 244 24.04 31.83 0.43
CA GLY A 244 23.37 32.76 1.36
C GLY A 244 22.15 33.54 0.90
N HIS A 245 20.95 33.09 1.29
CA HIS A 245 20.02 33.86 2.15
C HIS A 245 18.87 32.97 2.62
N VAL A 246 18.60 32.99 3.94
CA VAL A 246 17.43 32.35 4.55
C VAL A 246 16.28 33.33 4.43
N ASP A 247 15.25 32.99 3.66
CA ASP A 247 13.99 33.74 3.68
C ASP A 247 12.92 32.92 4.41
N GLN A 248 12.38 33.51 5.47
CA GLN A 248 11.33 32.95 6.31
C GLN A 248 9.98 33.11 5.60
N GLY A 249 9.33 32.00 5.29
CA GLY A 249 8.00 32.00 4.68
C GLY A 249 7.31 30.65 4.86
N SER A 250 7.03 30.29 6.10
CA SER A 250 6.14 29.17 6.43
C SER A 250 4.69 29.47 6.03
N ASP A 251 3.96 28.40 5.68
CA ASP A 251 2.50 28.26 5.85
C ASP A 251 1.54 28.41 4.65
N MET A 252 1.99 28.33 3.39
CA MET A 252 1.05 28.32 2.22
C MET A 252 1.35 27.31 1.10
N ALA A 253 2.31 26.40 1.27
CA ALA A 253 2.73 25.52 0.17
C ALA A 253 1.82 24.28 -0.01
N LEU A 254 1.13 23.82 1.04
CA LEU A 254 0.45 22.52 1.01
C LEU A 254 -0.98 22.55 0.42
N ASP A 255 -1.71 23.66 0.49
CA ASP A 255 -3.08 23.72 -0.07
C ASP A 255 -3.09 23.77 -1.61
N LYS A 256 -1.98 24.15 -2.24
CA LYS A 256 -1.83 24.12 -3.72
C LYS A 256 -1.50 22.72 -4.27
N ILE A 257 -1.24 21.74 -3.40
CA ILE A 257 -0.80 20.38 -3.76
C ILE A 257 -1.89 19.60 -4.48
N VAL A 258 -3.17 19.92 -4.25
CA VAL A 258 -4.29 19.13 -4.77
C VAL A 258 -4.74 19.59 -6.17
N GLU A 259 -4.51 20.84 -6.55
CA GLU A 259 -4.98 21.38 -7.85
C GLU A 259 -3.98 21.19 -9.01
N GLY A 260 -2.68 21.03 -8.72
CA GLY A 260 -1.61 20.99 -9.74
C GLY A 260 -1.37 19.63 -10.42
N ALA A 261 -1.85 18.53 -9.86
CA ALA A 261 -1.58 17.16 -10.33
C ALA A 261 -2.32 16.77 -11.64
N HIS A 262 -3.04 17.70 -12.26
CA HIS A 262 -4.04 17.42 -13.30
C HIS A 262 -3.49 17.35 -14.74
N GLY A 263 -2.18 17.52 -14.95
CA GLY A 263 -1.56 17.37 -16.26
C GLY A 263 -0.05 17.15 -16.18
N LEU A 264 0.48 16.40 -17.15
CA LEU A 264 1.90 16.19 -17.48
C LEU A 264 2.63 15.07 -16.76
N LEU A 265 2.65 13.87 -17.38
CA LEU A 265 3.79 12.94 -17.31
C LEU A 265 3.94 12.16 -18.63
N CYS A 266 4.55 12.79 -19.64
CA CYS A 266 5.04 12.11 -20.85
C CYS A 266 6.39 12.75 -21.28
N ASN A 267 7.44 11.93 -21.38
CA ASN A 267 8.78 12.16 -21.96
C ASN A 267 9.95 12.32 -20.96
N LEU A 268 10.86 11.34 -21.00
CA LEU A 268 12.23 11.38 -20.48
C LEU A 268 13.15 10.80 -21.56
N PRO A 269 14.38 11.30 -21.72
CA PRO A 269 15.49 10.52 -22.25
C PRO A 269 16.58 10.40 -21.18
N PHE A 270 17.11 9.20 -20.94
CA PHE A 270 18.33 9.01 -20.14
C PHE A 270 19.35 8.17 -20.91
N SER A 271 20.57 8.71 -21.00
CA SER A 271 21.76 8.02 -21.51
C SER A 271 22.54 7.46 -20.33
N PHE A 272 22.76 6.15 -20.31
CA PHE A 272 23.62 5.48 -19.33
C PHE A 272 25.07 5.50 -19.81
N SER A 273 25.98 5.99 -18.96
CA SER A 273 27.42 5.65 -19.04
C SER A 273 27.75 4.72 -17.86
N GLY A 274 27.77 3.41 -18.12
CA GLY A 274 28.14 2.42 -17.11
C GLY A 274 29.65 2.18 -17.06
N PRO A 275 30.20 1.77 -15.90
CA PRO A 275 31.47 1.05 -15.84
C PRO A 275 31.23 -0.47 -15.77
N ASN A 276 32.15 -1.17 -16.44
CA ASN A 276 32.28 -2.61 -16.64
C ASN A 276 31.78 -3.54 -15.51
N GLY A 277 30.78 -4.36 -15.86
CA GLY A 277 30.83 -5.82 -15.79
C GLY A 277 30.87 -6.52 -14.43
N THR A 278 29.74 -7.10 -14.03
CA THR A 278 29.58 -8.51 -13.65
C THR A 278 28.10 -8.90 -13.84
N GLY A 279 27.84 -10.12 -14.30
CA GLY A 279 26.59 -10.51 -14.96
C GLY A 279 25.33 -10.39 -14.11
N GLU A 280 24.43 -9.51 -14.55
CA GLU A 280 23.01 -9.54 -14.21
C GLU A 280 22.21 -10.04 -15.42
N MET A 281 21.11 -10.77 -15.18
CA MET A 281 20.19 -11.22 -16.22
C MET A 281 19.54 -10.00 -16.88
N GLY A 282 20.17 -9.47 -17.92
CA GLY A 282 19.63 -8.40 -18.75
C GLY A 282 18.41 -8.93 -19.53
N PHE A 283 17.22 -8.47 -19.16
CA PHE A 283 16.06 -8.55 -20.03
C PHE A 283 16.31 -7.61 -21.21
N ASP A 284 16.57 -8.20 -22.37
CA ASP A 284 16.88 -7.51 -23.61
C ASP A 284 15.65 -6.73 -24.11
N CYS A 285 15.65 -5.41 -23.90
CA CYS A 285 14.67 -4.47 -24.48
C CYS A 285 14.96 -4.14 -25.96
N SER A 286 15.93 -4.79 -26.63
CA SER A 286 16.25 -4.52 -28.04
C SER A 286 15.18 -5.00 -29.03
N SER A 287 14.20 -5.80 -28.58
CA SER A 287 13.02 -6.08 -29.37
C SER A 287 12.17 -4.79 -29.44
N GLY A 288 12.26 -4.04 -30.53
CA GLY A 288 11.65 -2.71 -30.76
C GLY A 288 10.11 -2.63 -30.71
N TRP A 289 9.47 -3.25 -29.73
CA TRP A 289 8.03 -3.24 -29.47
C TRP A 289 7.60 -2.14 -28.49
N LEU A 290 8.55 -1.61 -27.72
CA LEU A 290 8.29 -0.61 -26.67
C LEU A 290 9.10 0.66 -26.95
N GLU A 291 8.42 1.69 -27.47
CA GLU A 291 9.00 3.02 -27.69
C GLU A 291 8.49 4.02 -26.63
N GLY A 292 9.43 4.75 -26.01
CA GLY A 292 9.17 5.80 -25.02
C GLY A 292 9.77 5.51 -23.63
N PRO A 293 9.93 6.54 -22.79
CA PRO A 293 10.65 6.45 -21.49
C PRO A 293 10.05 5.46 -20.48
N ASN A 294 8.72 5.33 -20.52
CA ASN A 294 7.96 4.60 -19.51
C ASN A 294 7.41 3.30 -20.08
N LYS A 295 7.94 2.82 -21.22
CA LYS A 295 7.53 1.54 -21.81
C LYS A 295 8.56 0.47 -21.45
N VAL A 296 8.44 -0.02 -20.22
CA VAL A 296 9.35 -1.02 -19.64
C VAL A 296 8.60 -2.29 -19.27
N TYR A 297 9.29 -3.42 -19.35
CA TYR A 297 8.78 -4.66 -18.78
C TYR A 297 8.90 -4.61 -17.27
N ILE A 298 7.76 -4.70 -16.60
CA ILE A 298 7.70 -4.71 -15.15
C ILE A 298 7.83 -6.16 -14.68
N PRO A 299 8.82 -6.50 -13.84
CA PRO A 299 8.88 -7.80 -13.20
C PRO A 299 7.58 -8.04 -12.44
N PHE A 300 6.88 -9.13 -12.77
CA PHE A 300 5.59 -9.46 -12.19
C PHE A 300 5.61 -10.88 -11.61
N LEU A 301 5.18 -11.01 -10.35
CA LEU A 301 5.20 -12.27 -9.62
C LEU A 301 3.83 -12.58 -9.01
N ALA A 302 3.35 -13.81 -9.18
CA ALA A 302 2.19 -14.30 -8.45
C ALA A 302 2.66 -14.92 -7.13
N CYS A 303 2.08 -14.51 -5.99
CA CYS A 303 2.49 -15.03 -4.69
C CYS A 303 1.57 -16.14 -4.18
N GLY A 304 2.17 -17.09 -3.47
CA GLY A 304 1.49 -18.18 -2.75
C GLY A 304 1.37 -19.47 -3.57
N ASP A 305 1.01 -20.55 -2.88
CA ASP A 305 1.04 -21.92 -3.41
C ASP A 305 -0.02 -22.22 -4.48
N LEU A 306 0.38 -22.86 -5.58
CA LEU A 306 -0.47 -23.33 -6.68
C LEU A 306 -1.66 -24.19 -6.22
N SER A 307 -1.54 -24.95 -5.14
CA SER A 307 -2.63 -25.78 -4.60
C SER A 307 -3.63 -25.02 -3.71
N GLY A 308 -3.36 -23.73 -3.44
CA GLY A 308 -4.21 -22.87 -2.61
C GLY A 308 -5.58 -22.55 -3.20
N PHE A 309 -6.43 -21.93 -2.37
CA PHE A 309 -7.77 -21.55 -2.78
C PHE A 309 -7.81 -20.45 -3.85
N ASP A 310 -8.81 -20.53 -4.72
CA ASP A 310 -9.12 -19.52 -5.72
C ASP A 310 -9.98 -18.41 -5.08
N SER A 311 -9.44 -17.19 -5.06
CA SER A 311 -10.11 -16.00 -4.50
C SER A 311 -11.40 -15.59 -5.21
N ASP A 312 -11.59 -16.02 -6.46
CA ASP A 312 -12.80 -15.74 -7.24
C ASP A 312 -13.87 -16.84 -7.08
N ARG A 313 -13.55 -17.97 -6.43
CA ARG A 313 -14.49 -19.07 -6.22
C ARG A 313 -15.10 -19.08 -4.82
N SER A 314 -16.34 -19.54 -4.76
CA SER A 314 -17.01 -19.89 -3.50
C SER A 314 -16.83 -21.38 -3.23
N TYR A 315 -16.49 -21.72 -1.99
CA TYR A 315 -16.30 -23.10 -1.53
C TYR A 315 -17.36 -23.46 -0.50
N PRO A 316 -17.99 -24.64 -0.55
CA PRO A 316 -18.99 -25.04 0.44
C PRO A 316 -18.37 -25.06 1.85
N LEU A 317 -19.17 -24.77 2.88
CA LEU A 317 -18.74 -25.00 4.26
C LEU A 317 -18.57 -26.52 4.48
N PRO A 318 -17.54 -26.95 5.23
CA PRO A 318 -17.39 -28.35 5.63
C PRO A 318 -18.69 -28.83 6.28
N LYS A 319 -19.36 -29.79 5.63
CA LYS A 319 -20.54 -30.46 6.18
C LYS A 319 -20.04 -31.62 7.03
N VAL A 320 -19.60 -31.28 8.24
CA VAL A 320 -19.22 -32.14 9.37
C VAL A 320 -18.75 -33.57 9.01
N ALA A 321 -17.45 -33.80 9.24
CA ALA A 321 -17.01 -35.08 9.82
C ALA A 321 -16.17 -34.85 11.10
N ASP A 322 -15.36 -33.77 11.20
CA ASP A 322 -14.52 -33.53 12.41
C ASP A 322 -14.27 -32.05 12.79
N GLY A 323 -14.99 -31.07 12.25
CA GLY A 323 -14.71 -29.65 12.58
C GLY A 323 -15.89 -28.70 12.35
N THR A 324 -16.35 -28.07 13.42
CA THR A 324 -17.32 -26.96 13.38
C THR A 324 -16.58 -25.68 12.94
N TYR A 325 -16.89 -25.15 11.74
CA TYR A 325 -16.51 -23.78 11.39
C TYR A 325 -17.03 -22.82 12.47
N GLN A 326 -16.12 -22.21 13.23
CA GLN A 326 -16.44 -21.20 14.23
C GLN A 326 -16.01 -19.84 13.68
N SER A 327 -16.98 -19.02 13.30
CA SER A 327 -16.71 -17.64 12.91
C SER A 327 -16.49 -16.81 14.16
N LEU A 328 -15.31 -16.19 14.29
CA LEU A 328 -15.09 -15.15 15.29
C LEU A 328 -15.57 -13.81 14.73
N ASP A 329 -16.11 -12.96 15.60
CA ASP A 329 -16.42 -11.59 15.22
C ASP A 329 -15.13 -10.76 15.18
N PRO A 330 -14.97 -9.84 14.19
CA PRO A 330 -13.82 -8.95 14.20
C PRO A 330 -13.87 -8.04 15.42
N VAL A 331 -12.73 -7.86 16.08
CA VAL A 331 -12.56 -6.89 17.19
C VAL A 331 -13.01 -5.49 16.77
N GLN A 332 -12.70 -5.08 15.53
CA GLN A 332 -13.21 -3.86 14.92
C GLN A 332 -13.49 -4.12 13.44
N PRO A 333 -14.74 -3.92 12.96
CA PRO A 333 -15.01 -3.90 11.53
C PRO A 333 -14.51 -2.58 10.90
N PRO A 334 -14.31 -2.52 9.57
CA PRO A 334 -14.06 -1.24 8.88
C PRO A 334 -15.15 -0.22 9.23
N ILE A 335 -14.76 1.03 9.52
CA ILE A 335 -15.69 2.09 9.95
C ILE A 335 -16.60 2.53 8.79
N ALA A 336 -16.02 2.68 7.60
CA ALA A 336 -16.72 3.03 6.36
C ALA A 336 -16.43 1.99 5.28
N PRO A 337 -17.08 0.80 5.32
CA PRO A 337 -16.88 -0.17 4.26
C PRO A 337 -17.51 0.31 2.95
N PRO A 338 -16.90 0.07 1.77
CA PRO A 338 -17.42 0.53 0.47
C PRO A 338 -18.86 0.09 0.19
N TYR A 339 -19.27 -1.05 0.73
CA TYR A 339 -20.61 -1.61 0.55
C TYR A 339 -21.69 -1.00 1.47
N LYS A 340 -21.34 -0.11 2.41
CA LYS A 340 -22.28 0.44 3.40
C LYS A 340 -23.44 1.17 2.73
N ARG A 341 -23.14 2.07 1.79
CA ARG A 341 -24.12 2.86 1.03
C ARG A 341 -25.04 1.97 0.21
N ALA A 342 -24.51 0.93 -0.45
CA ALA A 342 -25.30 -0.03 -1.20
C ALA A 342 -26.26 -0.84 -0.30
N LEU A 343 -25.83 -1.21 0.91
CA LEU A 343 -26.70 -1.87 1.88
C LEU A 343 -27.79 -0.93 2.41
N GLU A 344 -27.47 0.34 2.66
CA GLU A 344 -28.43 1.36 3.09
C GLU A 344 -29.48 1.61 2.00
N MET A 345 -29.03 1.78 0.75
CA MET A 345 -29.93 1.89 -0.41
C MET A 345 -30.81 0.66 -0.54
N LYS A 346 -30.25 -0.56 -0.46
CA LYS A 346 -31.03 -1.80 -0.53
C LYS A 346 -32.06 -1.90 0.61
N LYS A 347 -31.70 -1.48 1.83
CA LYS A 347 -32.64 -1.41 2.96
C LYS A 347 -33.75 -0.41 2.66
N ALA A 348 -33.43 0.79 2.17
CA ALA A 348 -34.41 1.80 1.80
C ALA A 348 -35.36 1.30 0.69
N SER A 349 -34.83 0.64 -0.34
CA SER A 349 -35.63 0.02 -1.40
C SER A 349 -36.57 -1.06 -0.86
N SER A 350 -36.10 -1.90 0.08
CA SER A 350 -36.95 -2.94 0.69
C SER A 350 -38.05 -2.38 1.61
N HIS A 351 -37.81 -1.23 2.26
CA HIS A 351 -38.85 -0.57 3.06
C HIS A 351 -39.90 0.09 2.16
N GLY A 352 -39.51 0.67 1.02
CA GLY A 352 -40.44 1.23 0.04
C GLY A 352 -41.40 0.20 -0.58
N VAL A 353 -40.93 -1.05 -0.79
CA VAL A 353 -41.81 -2.15 -1.25
C VAL A 353 -42.83 -2.53 -0.17
N SER A 354 -42.43 -2.54 1.11
CA SER A 354 -43.35 -2.86 2.21
C SER A 354 -44.40 -1.75 2.48
N GLU A 355 -44.11 -0.51 2.10
CA GLU A 355 -45.05 0.62 2.19
C GLU A 355 -46.07 0.59 1.03
N LEU A 356 -45.64 0.23 -0.18
CA LEU A 356 -46.51 0.04 -1.34
C LEU A 356 -47.47 -1.17 -1.18
N GLU A 357 -47.01 -2.27 -0.59
CA GLU A 357 -47.89 -3.42 -0.28
C GLU A 357 -48.92 -3.11 0.81
N LYS A 358 -48.64 -2.19 1.74
CA LYS A 358 -49.63 -1.71 2.72
C LYS A 358 -50.67 -0.79 2.08
N LEU A 359 -50.25 0.06 1.13
CA LEU A 359 -51.16 0.93 0.39
C LEU A 359 -52.07 0.19 -0.58
N SER A 360 -51.69 -1.02 -1.06
CA SER A 360 -52.51 -1.82 -1.97
C SER A 360 -53.51 -2.76 -1.27
N LEU A 361 -53.47 -2.86 0.06
CA LEU A 361 -54.38 -3.71 0.84
C LEU A 361 -55.53 -2.91 1.50
N ASP A 362 -55.46 -1.57 1.45
CA ASP A 362 -56.48 -0.65 1.98
C ASP A 362 -57.34 0.01 0.88
N SER A 363 -57.32 -0.50 -0.36
CA SER A 363 -58.13 -0.02 -1.50
C SER A 363 -59.16 -1.03 -1.98
#